data_AF-A0A973XZ09-F1
#
_entry.id   AF-A0A973XZ09-F1
#
_cell.length_a   1.000
_cell.length_b   1.000
_cell.length_c   1.000
_cell.angle_alpha   90.00
_cell.angle_beta   90.00
_cell.angle_gamma   90.00
#
_symmetry.space_group_name_H-M   'P 1'
#
loop_
_entity.id
_entity.type
_entity.pdbx_description
1 polymer ?
#
loop_
_entity_poly.entity_id
_entity_poly.type
_entity_poly.pdbx_seq_one_letter_code
_entity_poly.pdbx_strand_id
1 'polypeptide(L)'
;MLHVRAFFGPFAQAQYPDYESTRDAGRSGNNFSWATAKCPGTSARALFTVSATQYTDEEVEDFARSALTEFAERSAKQHGCTDLKLPR
;
A
#
# COMPACT_ATOMS: atom_id res chain seq x y z
N MET A 1 -3.32 -2.26 16.97
CA MET A 1 -4.23 -1.41 16.16
C MET A 1 -3.69 -1.37 14.74
N LEU A 2 -4.57 -1.45 13.74
CA LEU A 2 -4.22 -1.40 12.32
C LEU A 2 -4.46 0.00 11.76
N HIS A 3 -3.51 0.47 10.95
CA HIS A 3 -3.57 1.77 10.29
C HIS A 3 -3.45 1.59 8.79
N VAL A 4 -4.40 2.14 8.03
CA VAL A 4 -4.32 2.22 6.57
C VAL A 4 -4.04 3.64 6.14
N ARG A 5 -3.21 3.82 5.11
CA ARG A 5 -2.88 5.14 4.55
C ARG A 5 -2.78 5.07 3.02
N ALA A 6 -3.17 6.15 2.36
CA ALA A 6 -3.02 6.33 0.92
C ALA A 6 -2.22 7.61 0.64
N PHE A 7 -1.22 7.50 -0.23
CA PHE A 7 -0.38 8.61 -0.68
C PHE A 7 -0.43 8.70 -2.20
N PHE A 8 -0.51 9.92 -2.72
CA PHE A 8 -0.64 10.20 -4.15
C PHE A 8 0.37 11.26 -4.60
N GLY A 9 0.81 11.18 -5.85
CA GLY A 9 1.66 12.19 -6.47
C GLY A 9 2.93 12.50 -5.65
N PRO A 10 3.24 13.79 -5.37
CA PRO A 10 4.43 14.16 -4.61
C PRO A 10 4.49 13.53 -3.20
N PHE A 11 3.34 13.34 -2.55
CA PHE A 11 3.30 12.70 -1.23
C PHE A 11 3.64 11.22 -1.30
N ALA A 12 3.28 10.55 -2.41
CA ALA A 12 3.73 9.18 -2.64
C ALA A 12 5.25 9.14 -2.83
N GLN A 13 5.81 10.00 -3.68
CA GLN A 13 7.26 10.09 -3.93
C GLN A 13 8.08 10.30 -2.66
N ALA A 14 7.59 11.13 -1.73
CA ALA A 14 8.25 11.38 -0.44
C ALA A 14 8.35 10.12 0.45
N GLN A 15 7.55 9.08 0.20
CA GLN A 15 7.62 7.80 0.93
C GLN A 15 8.67 6.82 0.37
N TYR A 16 9.39 7.16 -0.72
CA TYR A 16 10.40 6.30 -1.37
C TYR A 16 11.87 6.76 -1.10
N PRO A 17 12.38 6.84 0.15
CA PRO A 17 13.77 7.23 0.37
C PRO A 17 14.81 6.09 0.26
N ASP A 18 14.43 4.80 0.16
CA ASP A 18 15.42 3.70 0.10
C ASP A 18 14.99 2.37 -0.58
N TYR A 19 15.99 1.60 -1.03
CA TYR A 19 16.03 0.49 -2.03
C TYR A 19 14.90 -0.57 -2.09
N GLU A 20 14.14 -0.85 -1.01
CA GLU A 20 12.97 -1.76 -1.07
C GLU A 20 11.80 -1.19 -1.87
N SER A 21 11.82 0.12 -2.08
CA SER A 21 10.82 0.91 -2.78
C SER A 21 10.80 0.68 -4.30
N THR A 22 11.69 -0.17 -4.82
CA THR A 22 11.70 -0.61 -6.23
C THR A 22 10.63 -1.67 -6.52
N ARG A 23 10.02 -2.27 -5.49
CA ARG A 23 8.97 -3.28 -5.67
C ARG A 23 7.59 -2.64 -5.73
N ASP A 24 6.88 -2.96 -6.82
CA ASP A 24 5.50 -2.56 -7.12
C ASP A 24 4.51 -2.85 -5.96
N ALA A 25 4.74 -3.88 -5.17
CA ALA A 25 3.99 -4.20 -3.96
C ALA A 25 4.83 -5.14 -3.08
N GLY A 26 4.49 -5.25 -1.80
CA GLY A 26 5.23 -6.14 -0.91
C GLY A 26 4.83 -6.06 0.55
N ARG A 27 5.66 -6.72 1.36
CA ARG A 27 5.53 -6.83 2.80
C ARG A 27 6.91 -6.70 3.45
N SER A 28 6.97 -6.03 4.59
CA SER A 28 8.15 -5.94 5.44
C SER A 28 7.77 -6.42 6.84
N GLY A 29 8.42 -7.49 7.31
CA GLY A 29 8.03 -8.17 8.54
C GLY A 29 6.60 -8.73 8.48
N ASN A 30 5.94 -8.80 9.64
CA ASN A 30 4.54 -9.18 9.75
C ASN A 30 3.60 -7.99 9.98
N ASN A 31 4.15 -6.80 10.26
CA ASN A 31 3.37 -5.65 10.69
C ASN A 31 3.26 -4.55 9.63
N PHE A 32 3.79 -4.73 8.41
CA PHE A 32 3.73 -3.73 7.35
C PHE A 32 3.58 -4.35 5.96
N SER A 33 2.56 -3.92 5.22
CA SER A 33 2.36 -4.30 3.81
C SER A 33 2.01 -3.07 2.97
N TRP A 34 2.39 -3.11 1.69
CA TRP A 34 2.09 -2.04 0.75
C TRP A 34 1.62 -2.56 -0.62
N ALA A 35 0.81 -1.72 -1.26
CA ALA A 35 0.29 -1.86 -2.61
C ALA A 35 0.53 -0.56 -3.37
N THR A 36 0.56 -0.60 -4.70
CA THR A 36 0.71 0.61 -5.52
C THR A 36 -0.17 0.63 -6.75
N ALA A 37 -0.54 1.82 -7.25
CA ALA A 37 -1.31 1.98 -8.49
C ALA A 37 -0.79 3.14 -9.32
N LYS A 38 -0.95 3.10 -10.65
CA LYS A 38 -0.68 4.24 -11.53
C LYS A 38 -1.86 5.21 -11.49
N CYS A 39 -1.62 6.48 -11.18
CA CYS A 39 -2.68 7.49 -11.16
C CYS A 39 -2.52 8.50 -12.28
N PRO A 40 -3.61 9.08 -12.80
CA PRO A 40 -3.54 10.13 -13.81
C PRO A 40 -2.83 11.37 -13.27
N GLY A 41 -2.14 12.10 -14.16
CA GLY A 41 -1.50 13.37 -13.83
C GLY A 41 -0.14 13.27 -13.11
N THR A 42 0.39 12.07 -12.87
CA THR A 42 1.72 11.87 -12.30
C THR A 42 2.40 10.62 -12.84
N SER A 43 3.73 10.64 -12.93
CA SER A 43 4.53 9.44 -13.23
C SER A 43 4.77 8.58 -11.99
N ALA A 44 4.55 9.13 -10.79
CA ALA A 44 4.66 8.38 -9.55
C ALA A 44 3.45 7.46 -9.37
N ARG A 45 3.72 6.24 -8.92
CA ARG A 45 2.67 5.35 -8.46
C ARG A 45 2.13 5.87 -7.12
N ALA A 46 0.81 5.81 -6.93
CA ALA A 46 0.23 5.94 -5.60
C ALA A 46 0.67 4.77 -4.72
N LEU A 47 0.77 5.04 -3.42
CA LEU A 47 1.19 4.08 -2.40
C LEU A 47 0.05 3.89 -1.40
N PHE A 48 -0.35 2.65 -1.20
CA PHE A 48 -1.31 2.25 -0.17
C PHE A 48 -0.59 1.38 0.83
N THR A 49 -0.75 1.65 2.12
CA THR A 49 -0.08 0.89 3.18
C THR A 49 -1.08 0.44 4.23
N VAL A 50 -0.78 -0.71 4.83
CA VAL A 50 -1.35 -1.15 6.10
C VAL A 50 -0.22 -1.40 7.08
N SER A 51 -0.36 -0.93 8.31
CA SER A 51 0.60 -1.19 9.38
C SER A 51 -0.07 -1.55 10.70
N ALA A 52 0.59 -2.40 11.48
CA ALA A 52 0.20 -2.76 12.83
C ALA A 52 1.17 -2.16 13.86
N THR A 53 0.63 -1.68 14.98
CA THR A 53 1.42 -1.14 16.10
C THR A 53 2.26 -2.19 16.84
N GLN A 54 1.96 -3.48 16.65
CA GLN A 54 2.65 -4.62 17.26
C GLN A 54 2.81 -5.73 16.21
N TYR A 55 3.72 -6.66 16.46
CA TYR A 55 3.85 -7.89 15.68
C TYR A 55 2.52 -8.64 15.68
N THR A 56 2.05 -9.02 14.50
CA THR A 56 0.78 -9.72 14.31
C THR A 56 1.04 -11.21 14.14
N ASP A 57 0.15 -12.02 14.68
CA ASP A 57 0.02 -13.45 14.35
C ASP A 57 -0.63 -13.62 12.96
N GLU A 58 -0.58 -14.85 12.43
CA GLU A 58 -0.99 -15.16 11.06
C GLU A 58 -2.44 -14.73 10.73
N GLU A 59 -3.38 -14.87 11.68
CA GLU A 59 -4.77 -14.45 11.47
C GLU A 59 -4.90 -12.93 11.27
N VAL A 60 -4.14 -12.15 12.03
CA VAL A 60 -4.15 -10.68 11.92
C VAL A 60 -3.38 -10.23 10.68
N GLU A 61 -2.35 -10.97 10.24
CA GLU A 61 -1.69 -10.75 8.96
C GLU A 61 -2.66 -10.92 7.78
N ASP A 62 -3.44 -12.01 7.78
CA ASP A 62 -4.43 -12.29 6.75
C ASP A 62 -5.55 -11.24 6.71
N PHE A 63 -6.00 -10.81 7.89
CA PHE A 63 -6.94 -9.70 8.00
C PHE A 63 -6.33 -8.39 7.47
N ALA A 64 -5.09 -8.06 7.83
CA ALA A 64 -4.41 -6.85 7.38
C ALA A 64 -4.21 -6.85 5.85
N ARG A 65 -3.87 -8.01 5.25
CA ARG A 65 -3.77 -8.17 3.80
C ARG A 65 -5.11 -7.93 3.13
N SER A 66 -6.18 -8.55 3.61
CA SER A 66 -7.53 -8.36 3.09
C SER A 66 -7.98 -6.90 3.20
N ALA A 67 -7.71 -6.25 4.34
CA ALA A 67 -8.02 -4.85 4.57
C ALA A 67 -7.24 -3.93 3.61
N LEU A 68 -5.96 -4.20 3.37
CA LEU A 68 -5.15 -3.45 2.40
C LEU A 68 -5.70 -3.59 0.98
N THR A 69 -6.07 -4.80 0.57
CA THR A 69 -6.64 -5.07 -0.77
C THR A 69 -7.90 -4.24 -0.99
N GLU A 70 -8.89 -4.37 -0.12
CA GLU A 70 -10.16 -3.63 -0.23
C GLU A 70 -9.94 -2.10 -0.18
N PHE A 71 -9.06 -1.65 0.71
CA PHE A 71 -8.73 -0.23 0.83
C PHE A 71 -8.05 0.31 -0.43
N ALA A 72 -7.10 -0.43 -1.00
CA ALA A 72 -6.36 -0.03 -2.19
C ALA A 72 -7.26 -0.03 -3.44
N GLU A 73 -8.11 -1.04 -3.60
CA GLU A 73 -9.08 -1.10 -4.71
C GLU A 73 -10.07 0.07 -4.67
N ARG A 74 -10.66 0.33 -3.50
CA ARG A 74 -11.60 1.43 -3.32
C ARG A 74 -10.94 2.78 -3.57
N SER A 75 -9.74 2.99 -3.01
CA SER A 75 -9.00 4.24 -3.16
C SER A 75 -8.54 4.47 -4.60
N ALA A 76 -8.02 3.44 -5.26
CA ALA A 76 -7.61 3.51 -6.65
C ALA A 76 -8.80 3.87 -7.56
N LYS A 77 -9.95 3.20 -7.37
CA LYS A 77 -11.17 3.48 -8.14
C LYS A 77 -11.65 4.91 -7.94
N GLN A 78 -11.67 5.42 -6.71
CA GLN A 78 -12.11 6.78 -6.40
C GLN A 78 -11.23 7.85 -7.07
N HIS A 79 -9.95 7.58 -7.24
CA HIS A 79 -8.98 8.51 -7.83
C HIS A 79 -8.67 8.22 -9.31
N GLY A 80 -9.37 7.27 -9.94
CA GLY A 80 -9.14 6.88 -11.35
C GLY A 80 -7.78 6.23 -11.59
N CYS A 81 -7.15 5.69 -10.55
CA CYS A 81 -5.89 4.98 -10.66
C CYS A 81 -6.09 3.58 -11.26
N THR A 82 -5.09 3.10 -11.98
CA THR A 82 -5.08 1.84 -12.75
C THR A 82 -3.82 1.04 -12.42
N ASP A 83 -3.68 -0.15 -13.01
CA ASP A 83 -2.49 -1.00 -12.83
C ASP A 83 -2.22 -1.28 -11.34
N LEU A 84 -3.25 -1.57 -10.55
CA LEU A 84 -3.11 -1.85 -9.12
C LEU A 84 -2.25 -3.10 -8.91
N LYS A 85 -1.26 -2.97 -8.02
CA LYS A 85 -0.32 -4.02 -7.61
C LYS A 85 -0.56 -4.30 -6.14
N LEU A 86 -0.98 -5.51 -5.84
CA LEU A 86 -1.28 -5.97 -4.49
C LEU A 86 -0.14 -6.86 -3.96
N PRO A 87 0.11 -6.88 -2.65
CA PRO A 87 1.03 -7.84 -2.06
C PRO A 87 0.46 -9.26 -2.20
N ARG A 88 1.32 -10.22 -2.54
CA ARG A 88 0.98 -11.64 -2.58
C ARG A 88 1.01 -12.25 -1.18
#